data_AF-A0A831S525-F1
#
_entry.id   AF-A0A831S525-F1
#
_cell.length_a   1.000
_cell.length_b   1.000
_cell.length_c   1.000
_cell.angle_alpha   90.00
_cell.angle_beta   90.00
_cell.angle_gamma   90.00
#
_symmetry.space_group_name_H-M   'P 1'
#
loop_
_entity.id
_entity.type
_entity.pdbx_description
1 polymer ?
#
loop_
_entity_poly.entity_id
_entity_poly.type
_entity_poly.pdbx_seq_one_letter_code
_entity_poly.pdbx_strand_id
1 'polypeptide(L)'
;MNKTELWQNVLSRLSEIVPRADFITWFKNTAVIDAAEDYLTIGTHLPIAAKWISEKFEKEVLKAIQEFNPQIKKIKVELDPNLSKNDPRTVDINQFQKEKKYRKRRRLPEIVTSEGVTSKILDQKYSLDNFIVGPDNRLAHAACCAVAAAPGEKYNPLFVYSNVGLGKTHLLQGTANEILKRDSNKLVAYVTSETFCNEYIRSLKTRRVE
;
A
#
# COMPACT_ATOMS: atom_id res chain seq x y z
N MET A 1 -9.89 -3.31 -34.08
CA MET A 1 -9.56 -3.05 -32.67
C MET A 1 -8.12 -2.57 -32.62
N ASN A 2 -7.84 -1.43 -31.98
CA ASN A 2 -6.48 -0.90 -31.95
C ASN A 2 -5.60 -1.71 -30.96
N LYS A 3 -4.27 -1.74 -31.15
CA LYS A 3 -3.36 -2.54 -30.29
C LYS A 3 -3.46 -2.12 -28.81
N THR A 4 -3.61 -0.82 -28.53
CA THR A 4 -3.77 -0.28 -27.18
C THR A 4 -5.09 -0.69 -26.54
N GLU A 5 -6.20 -0.68 -27.31
CA GLU A 5 -7.52 -1.10 -26.83
C GLU A 5 -7.57 -2.59 -26.52
N LEU A 6 -6.97 -3.42 -27.39
CA LEU A 6 -6.77 -4.85 -27.14
C LEU A 6 -6.02 -5.06 -25.83
N TRP A 7 -4.90 -4.37 -25.65
CA TRP A 7 -4.10 -4.52 -24.45
C TRP A 7 -4.83 -4.05 -23.19
N GLN A 8 -5.61 -2.97 -23.28
CA GLN A 8 -6.43 -2.48 -22.19
C GLN A 8 -7.47 -3.52 -21.74
N ASN A 9 -8.15 -4.17 -22.68
CA ASN A 9 -9.13 -5.22 -22.38
C ASN A 9 -8.47 -6.45 -21.76
N VAL A 10 -7.32 -6.87 -22.28
CA VAL A 10 -6.53 -7.99 -21.73
C VAL A 10 -6.04 -7.68 -20.32
N LEU A 11 -5.51 -6.48 -20.08
CA LEU A 11 -5.06 -6.05 -18.75
C LEU A 11 -6.23 -5.96 -17.75
N SER A 12 -7.40 -5.51 -18.20
CA SER A 12 -8.63 -5.51 -17.39
C SER A 12 -8.93 -6.93 -16.91
N ARG A 13 -8.91 -7.90 -17.82
CA ARG A 13 -9.17 -9.30 -17.50
C ARG A 13 -8.10 -9.91 -16.59
N LEU A 14 -6.82 -9.64 -16.86
CA LEU A 14 -5.71 -10.10 -16.03
C LEU A 14 -5.78 -9.54 -14.61
N SER A 15 -6.30 -8.33 -14.43
CA SER A 15 -6.47 -7.73 -13.09
C SER A 15 -7.46 -8.48 -12.20
N GLU A 16 -8.36 -9.29 -12.79
CA GLU A 16 -9.31 -10.14 -12.07
C GLU A 16 -8.72 -11.51 -11.72
N ILE A 17 -7.80 -12.02 -12.53
CA ILE A 17 -7.26 -13.38 -12.42
C ILE A 17 -5.97 -13.38 -11.56
N VAL A 18 -5.12 -12.38 -11.75
CA VAL A 18 -3.79 -12.32 -11.14
C VAL A 18 -3.84 -11.55 -9.81
N PRO A 19 -3.19 -12.04 -8.73
CA PRO A 19 -3.08 -11.29 -7.48
C PRO A 19 -2.53 -9.88 -7.70
N ARG A 20 -3.11 -8.88 -7.02
CA ARG A 20 -2.81 -7.46 -7.26
C ARG A 20 -1.31 -7.11 -7.21
N ALA A 21 -0.58 -7.65 -6.25
CA ALA A 21 0.85 -7.35 -6.10
C ALA A 21 1.65 -7.85 -7.31
N ASP A 22 1.33 -9.05 -7.80
CA ASP A 22 1.91 -9.62 -9.00
C ASP A 22 1.48 -8.82 -10.24
N PHE A 23 0.20 -8.47 -10.35
CA PHE A 23 -0.33 -7.69 -11.48
C PHE A 23 0.40 -6.35 -11.64
N ILE A 24 0.54 -5.59 -10.54
CA ILE A 24 1.22 -4.28 -10.55
C ILE A 24 2.71 -4.42 -10.85
N THR A 25 3.37 -5.45 -10.30
CA THR A 25 4.80 -5.63 -10.46
C THR A 25 5.17 -6.03 -11.89
N TRP A 26 4.41 -6.96 -12.48
CA TRP A 26 4.79 -7.61 -13.73
C TRP A 26 4.19 -6.98 -14.97
N PHE A 27 3.00 -6.40 -14.89
CA PHE A 27 2.27 -5.88 -16.06
C PHE A 27 2.35 -4.36 -16.20
N LYS A 28 3.06 -3.67 -15.30
CA LYS A 28 3.27 -2.22 -15.38
C LYS A 28 4.18 -1.86 -16.56
N ASN A 29 3.81 -0.80 -17.28
CA ASN A 29 4.52 -0.30 -18.47
C ASN A 29 4.72 -1.40 -19.52
N THR A 30 3.69 -2.23 -19.73
CA THR A 30 3.65 -3.22 -20.81
C THR A 30 2.77 -2.71 -21.95
N ALA A 31 3.08 -3.13 -23.16
CA ALA A 31 2.32 -2.78 -24.36
C ALA A 31 2.37 -3.93 -25.38
N VAL A 32 1.41 -3.94 -26.30
CA VAL A 32 1.48 -4.81 -27.48
C VAL A 32 2.36 -4.14 -28.52
N ILE A 33 3.51 -4.76 -28.82
CA ILE A 33 4.44 -4.28 -29.86
C ILE A 33 3.92 -4.73 -31.23
N ASP A 34 3.66 -6.03 -31.34
CA ASP A 34 3.26 -6.67 -32.58
C ASP A 34 2.10 -7.66 -32.37
N ALA A 35 1.27 -7.80 -33.38
CA ALA A 35 0.14 -8.71 -33.37
C ALA A 35 -0.01 -9.29 -34.78
N ALA A 36 0.24 -10.59 -34.90
CA ALA A 36 0.03 -11.37 -36.11
C ALA A 36 -1.18 -12.29 -35.95
N GLU A 37 -1.48 -13.11 -36.97
CA GLU A 37 -2.65 -14.00 -36.96
C GLU A 37 -2.58 -15.07 -35.86
N ASP A 38 -1.39 -15.64 -35.58
CA ASP A 38 -1.22 -16.77 -34.65
C ASP A 38 -0.40 -16.42 -33.38
N TYR A 39 0.21 -15.23 -33.33
CA TYR A 39 1.00 -14.79 -32.18
C TYR A 39 0.84 -13.31 -31.83
N LEU A 40 1.08 -12.99 -30.55
CA LEU A 40 1.12 -11.62 -30.04
C LEU A 40 2.42 -11.34 -29.30
N THR A 41 3.05 -10.20 -29.59
CA THR A 41 4.30 -9.76 -28.96
C THR A 41 4.02 -8.68 -27.91
N ILE A 42 4.34 -8.99 -26.65
CA ILE A 42 4.23 -8.09 -25.51
C ILE A 42 5.61 -7.49 -25.22
N GLY A 43 5.66 -6.17 -25.14
CA GLY A 43 6.84 -5.43 -24.71
C GLY A 43 6.85 -5.18 -23.22
N THR A 44 8.02 -5.27 -22.60
CA THR A 44 8.28 -4.76 -21.26
C THR A 44 9.67 -4.13 -21.14
N HIS A 45 9.82 -3.18 -20.21
CA HIS A 45 11.10 -2.55 -19.92
C HIS A 45 11.95 -3.33 -18.91
N LEU A 46 11.37 -4.30 -18.19
CA LEU A 46 12.05 -5.05 -17.13
C LEU A 46 12.38 -6.48 -17.59
N PRO A 47 13.67 -6.89 -17.63
CA PRO A 47 14.08 -8.26 -17.93
C PRO A 47 13.40 -9.31 -17.05
N ILE A 48 13.24 -9.00 -15.77
CA ILE A 48 12.57 -9.89 -14.82
C ILE A 48 11.09 -10.02 -15.16
N ALA A 49 10.41 -8.94 -15.52
CA ALA A 49 9.02 -9.01 -15.96
C ALA A 49 8.88 -9.84 -17.24
N ALA A 50 9.80 -9.71 -18.20
CA ALA A 50 9.77 -10.51 -19.42
C ALA A 50 9.85 -12.01 -19.10
N LYS A 51 10.79 -12.39 -18.23
CA LYS A 51 10.94 -13.77 -17.76
C LYS A 51 9.68 -14.27 -17.03
N TRP A 52 9.14 -13.48 -16.10
CA TRP A 52 7.98 -13.88 -15.30
C TRP A 52 6.70 -13.98 -16.11
N ILE A 53 6.48 -13.09 -17.07
CA ILE A 53 5.34 -13.17 -17.99
C ILE A 53 5.43 -14.44 -18.82
N SER A 54 6.62 -14.76 -19.36
CA SER A 54 6.83 -15.95 -20.19
C SER A 54 6.84 -17.27 -19.42
N GLU A 55 7.33 -17.31 -18.19
CA GLU A 55 7.48 -18.59 -17.45
C GLU A 55 6.30 -18.88 -16.51
N LYS A 56 5.79 -17.86 -15.82
CA LYS A 56 4.75 -18.04 -14.79
C LYS A 56 3.36 -17.70 -15.30
N PHE A 57 3.22 -16.60 -16.03
CA PHE A 57 1.90 -16.05 -16.39
C PHE A 57 1.49 -16.33 -17.83
N GLU A 58 2.24 -17.14 -18.58
CA GLU A 58 1.98 -17.40 -20.00
C GLU A 58 0.56 -17.91 -20.23
N LYS A 59 0.10 -18.85 -19.40
CA LYS A 59 -1.23 -19.47 -19.54
C LYS A 59 -2.35 -18.48 -19.26
N GLU A 60 -2.22 -17.67 -18.21
CA GLU A 60 -3.18 -16.66 -17.80
C GLU A 60 -3.28 -15.56 -18.85
N VAL A 61 -2.14 -15.10 -19.38
CA VAL A 61 -2.07 -14.08 -20.43
C VAL A 61 -2.65 -14.62 -21.74
N LEU A 62 -2.33 -15.86 -22.11
CA LEU A 62 -2.87 -16.49 -23.32
C LEU A 62 -4.38 -16.59 -23.24
N LYS A 63 -4.89 -17.09 -22.11
CA LYS A 63 -6.32 -17.22 -21.87
C LYS A 63 -7.03 -15.86 -21.94
N ALA A 64 -6.46 -14.82 -21.32
CA ALA A 64 -7.01 -13.47 -21.37
C ALA A 64 -7.00 -12.88 -22.78
N ILE A 65 -5.96 -13.15 -23.59
CA ILE A 65 -5.89 -12.72 -25.00
C ILE A 65 -6.94 -13.45 -25.85
N GLN A 66 -7.08 -14.77 -25.66
CA GLN A 66 -8.01 -15.60 -26.45
C GLN A 66 -9.48 -15.26 -26.25
N GLU A 67 -9.86 -14.67 -25.11
CA GLU A 67 -11.22 -14.15 -24.90
C GLU A 67 -11.57 -13.02 -25.88
N PHE A 68 -10.58 -12.24 -26.34
CA PHE A 68 -10.78 -11.11 -27.26
C PHE A 68 -10.30 -11.41 -28.69
N ASN A 69 -9.32 -12.30 -28.85
CA ASN A 69 -8.82 -12.72 -30.14
C ASN A 69 -8.47 -14.24 -30.13
N PRO A 70 -9.44 -15.10 -30.47
CA PRO A 70 -9.28 -16.56 -30.41
C PRO A 70 -8.23 -17.15 -31.36
N GLN A 71 -7.81 -16.40 -32.38
CA GLN A 71 -6.83 -16.86 -33.37
C GLN A 71 -5.41 -16.94 -32.80
N ILE A 72 -5.14 -16.21 -31.72
CA ILE A 72 -3.80 -16.12 -31.13
C ILE A 72 -3.52 -17.38 -30.29
N LYS A 73 -2.50 -18.15 -30.68
CA LYS A 73 -2.10 -19.38 -29.98
C LYS A 73 -0.78 -19.25 -29.24
N LYS A 74 0.00 -18.21 -29.51
CA LYS A 74 1.33 -18.01 -28.91
C LYS A 74 1.55 -16.58 -28.45
N ILE A 75 2.33 -16.43 -27.39
CA ILE A 75 2.79 -15.13 -26.89
C ILE A 75 4.31 -15.08 -27.04
N LYS A 76 4.81 -13.94 -27.49
CA LYS A 76 6.23 -13.60 -27.41
C LYS A 76 6.38 -12.42 -26.46
N VAL A 77 7.41 -12.44 -25.64
CA VAL A 77 7.71 -11.32 -24.73
C VAL A 77 9.09 -10.77 -25.08
N GLU A 78 9.14 -9.49 -25.38
CA GLU A 78 10.36 -8.81 -25.82
C GLU A 78 10.68 -7.63 -24.91
N LEU A 79 11.97 -7.31 -24.84
CA LEU A 79 12.46 -6.16 -24.12
C LEU A 79 12.40 -4.94 -25.03
N ASP A 80 11.55 -3.97 -24.68
CA ASP A 80 11.52 -2.65 -25.31
C ASP A 80 11.96 -1.61 -24.26
N PRO A 81 13.22 -1.13 -24.33
CA PRO A 81 13.75 -0.14 -23.40
C PRO A 81 13.01 1.19 -23.45
N ASN A 82 12.27 1.46 -24.53
CA ASN A 82 11.56 2.72 -24.72
C ASN A 82 10.20 2.75 -24.02
N LEU A 83 9.72 1.63 -23.48
CA LEU A 83 8.50 1.56 -22.69
C LEU A 83 8.69 2.19 -21.29
N SER A 84 8.74 3.52 -21.27
CA SER A 84 8.76 4.33 -20.06
C SER A 84 7.34 4.54 -19.50
N LYS A 85 7.26 5.08 -18.28
CA LYS A 85 5.99 5.40 -17.57
C LYS A 85 5.04 6.32 -18.35
N ASN A 86 5.53 7.05 -19.36
CA ASN A 86 4.76 8.02 -20.14
C ASN A 86 4.63 7.64 -21.62
N ASP A 87 4.95 6.39 -21.99
CA ASP A 87 4.81 5.95 -23.38
C ASP A 87 3.31 5.83 -23.75
N PRO A 88 2.85 6.45 -24.86
CA PRO A 88 1.45 6.42 -25.27
C PRO A 88 0.93 5.02 -25.64
N ARG A 89 1.82 4.03 -25.83
CA ARG A 89 1.48 2.63 -26.07
C ARG A 89 1.14 1.89 -24.78
N THR A 90 1.57 2.41 -23.63
CA THR A 90 1.33 1.78 -22.32
C THR A 90 -0.02 2.19 -21.76
N VAL A 91 -0.65 1.25 -21.06
CA VAL A 91 -1.95 1.46 -20.42
C VAL A 91 -1.71 1.70 -18.93
N ASP A 92 -2.31 2.74 -18.37
CA ASP A 92 -2.22 2.99 -16.93
C ASP A 92 -3.01 1.93 -16.16
N ILE A 93 -2.29 0.94 -15.62
CA ILE A 93 -2.89 -0.14 -14.82
C ILE A 93 -3.61 0.37 -13.57
N ASN A 94 -3.38 1.62 -13.14
CA ASN A 94 -4.12 2.21 -12.02
C ASN A 94 -5.60 2.44 -12.37
N GLN A 95 -5.98 2.52 -13.64
CA GLN A 95 -7.38 2.65 -14.03
C GLN A 95 -8.22 1.41 -13.70
N PHE A 96 -7.58 0.24 -13.55
CA PHE A 96 -8.22 -1.00 -13.10
C PHE A 96 -8.36 -1.07 -11.57
N GLN A 97 -7.97 -0.01 -10.85
CA GLN A 97 -8.23 0.08 -9.43
C GLN A 97 -9.70 0.43 -9.20
N LYS A 98 -10.44 -0.48 -8.56
CA LYS A 98 -11.58 -0.05 -7.75
C LYS A 98 -11.04 0.95 -6.74
N GLU A 99 -11.50 2.20 -6.80
CA GLU A 99 -11.15 3.22 -5.82
C GLU A 99 -11.34 2.61 -4.43
N LYS A 100 -10.24 2.39 -3.70
CA LYS A 100 -10.36 2.24 -2.26
C LYS A 100 -10.84 3.61 -1.81
N LYS A 101 -12.13 3.72 -1.45
CA LYS A 101 -12.66 4.88 -0.74
C LYS A 101 -11.82 5.06 0.52
N TYR A 102 -10.76 5.84 0.43
CA TYR A 102 -10.01 6.28 1.59
C TYR A 102 -11.02 7.11 2.38
N ARG A 103 -11.53 6.56 3.50
CA ARG A 103 -12.29 7.36 4.45
C ARG A 103 -11.42 8.59 4.72
N LYS A 104 -11.92 9.79 4.38
CA LYS A 104 -11.29 11.06 4.74
C LYS A 104 -11.00 10.96 6.24
N ARG A 105 -9.72 10.81 6.60
CA ARG A 105 -9.33 10.74 8.01
C ARG A 105 -9.71 12.07 8.62
N ARG A 106 -10.40 12.02 9.76
CA ARG A 106 -10.66 13.19 10.58
C ARG A 106 -9.31 13.84 10.89
N ARG A 107 -9.08 15.05 10.36
CA ARG A 107 -7.87 15.82 10.67
C ARG A 107 -8.01 16.27 12.12
N LEU A 108 -7.30 15.61 13.01
CA LEU A 108 -7.14 16.09 14.38
C LEU A 108 -6.16 17.27 14.33
N PRO A 109 -6.42 18.36 15.06
CA PRO A 109 -5.46 19.46 15.15
C PRO A 109 -4.12 18.96 15.68
N GLU A 110 -3.04 19.55 15.18
CA GLU A 110 -1.68 19.30 15.65
C GLU A 110 -1.38 20.28 16.80
N ILE A 111 -0.76 19.78 17.87
CA ILE A 111 -0.29 20.56 19.02
C ILE A 111 1.23 20.44 19.07
N VAL A 112 1.90 21.56 19.26
CA VAL A 112 3.33 21.59 19.59
C VAL A 112 3.44 21.51 21.11
N THR A 113 4.09 20.45 21.60
CA THR A 113 4.36 20.29 23.04
C THR A 113 5.38 21.34 23.52
N SER A 114 5.50 21.53 24.83
CA SER A 114 6.47 22.46 25.44
C SER A 114 7.92 22.20 25.04
N GLU A 115 8.22 20.98 24.58
CA GLU A 115 9.54 20.54 24.13
C GLU A 115 9.70 20.61 22.59
N GLY A 116 8.80 21.32 21.90
CA GLY A 116 8.88 21.50 20.44
C GLY A 116 8.39 20.32 19.60
N VAL A 117 7.99 19.21 20.23
CA VAL A 117 7.50 18.03 19.50
C VAL A 117 6.08 18.27 18.98
N THR A 118 5.90 18.21 17.66
CA THR A 118 4.57 18.21 17.02
C THR A 118 3.88 16.87 17.24
N SER A 119 2.73 16.91 17.92
CA SER A 119 1.90 15.73 18.21
C SER A 119 0.48 15.97 17.72
N LYS A 120 -0.18 14.94 17.20
CA LYS A 120 -1.61 15.02 16.92
C LYS A 120 -2.39 14.91 18.22
N ILE A 121 -3.47 15.67 18.33
CA ILE A 121 -4.42 15.53 19.45
C ILE A 121 -4.87 14.07 19.54
N LEU A 122 -4.72 13.48 20.72
CA LEU A 122 -5.26 12.17 21.04
C LEU A 122 -6.79 12.29 21.15
N ASP A 123 -7.53 11.44 20.44
CA ASP A 123 -8.99 11.40 20.59
C ASP A 123 -9.32 10.60 21.86
N GLN A 124 -9.89 11.25 22.86
CA GLN A 124 -10.27 10.63 24.15
C GLN A 124 -11.27 9.48 23.97
N LYS A 125 -11.96 9.39 22.83
CA LYS A 125 -12.84 8.26 22.51
C LYS A 125 -12.10 6.94 22.33
N TYR A 126 -10.79 6.95 22.11
CA TYR A 126 -10.01 5.73 22.02
C TYR A 126 -9.36 5.45 23.38
N SER A 127 -9.95 4.55 24.17
CA SER A 127 -9.35 4.05 25.41
C SER A 127 -9.12 2.55 25.31
N LEU A 128 -8.18 2.02 26.11
CA LEU A 128 -8.03 0.55 26.20
C LEU A 128 -9.24 -0.10 26.89
N ASP A 129 -9.95 0.65 27.75
CA ASP A 129 -11.13 0.22 28.49
C ASP A 129 -12.34 -0.04 27.56
N ASN A 130 -12.50 0.77 26.50
CA ASN A 130 -13.63 0.63 25.56
C ASN A 130 -13.29 -0.18 24.30
N PHE A 131 -12.10 -0.78 24.24
CA PHE A 131 -11.72 -1.67 23.15
C PHE A 131 -12.33 -3.05 23.36
N ILE A 132 -13.12 -3.53 22.39
CA ILE A 132 -13.77 -4.84 22.49
C ILE A 132 -12.72 -5.96 22.31
N VAL A 133 -12.49 -6.71 23.38
CA VAL A 133 -11.52 -7.81 23.39
C VAL A 133 -12.17 -9.14 22.99
N GLY A 134 -11.55 -9.82 22.04
CA GLY A 134 -11.87 -11.17 21.59
C GLY A 134 -10.61 -12.02 21.45
N PRO A 135 -10.73 -13.32 21.09
CA PRO A 135 -9.59 -14.23 20.96
C PRO A 135 -8.48 -13.68 20.05
N ASP A 136 -8.87 -13.10 18.91
CA ASP A 136 -7.94 -12.68 17.86
C ASP A 136 -7.18 -11.37 18.15
N ASN A 137 -7.65 -10.58 19.12
CA ASN A 137 -7.05 -9.28 19.46
C ASN A 137 -6.59 -9.19 20.93
N ARG A 138 -6.81 -10.25 21.72
CA ARG A 138 -6.44 -10.32 23.15
C ARG A 138 -4.96 -10.06 23.38
N LEU A 139 -4.10 -10.67 22.56
CA LEU A 139 -2.65 -10.49 22.68
C LEU A 139 -2.22 -9.04 22.47
N ALA A 140 -2.76 -8.41 21.41
CA ALA A 140 -2.46 -7.02 21.08
C ALA A 140 -2.97 -6.06 22.18
N HIS A 141 -4.20 -6.27 22.67
CA HIS A 141 -4.76 -5.49 23.78
C HIS A 141 -3.93 -5.64 25.05
N ALA A 142 -3.58 -6.87 25.45
CA ALA A 142 -2.76 -7.13 26.63
C ALA A 142 -1.37 -6.50 26.53
N ALA A 143 -0.73 -6.57 25.35
CA ALA A 143 0.55 -5.91 25.10
C ALA A 143 0.46 -4.39 25.23
N CYS A 144 -0.60 -3.77 24.67
CA CYS A 144 -0.89 -2.35 24.85
C CYS A 144 -1.11 -1.97 26.32
N CYS A 145 -1.86 -2.77 27.08
CA CYS A 145 -2.05 -2.55 28.52
C CYS A 145 -0.73 -2.63 29.29
N ALA A 146 0.13 -3.61 28.98
CA ALA A 146 1.43 -3.76 29.62
C ALA A 146 2.35 -2.56 29.34
N VAL A 147 2.42 -2.09 28.09
CA VAL A 147 3.18 -0.90 27.70
C VAL A 147 2.63 0.36 28.35
N ALA A 148 1.30 0.49 28.42
CA ALA A 148 0.70 1.64 29.08
C ALA A 148 0.96 1.66 30.60
N ALA A 149 1.09 0.49 31.23
CA ALA A 149 1.38 0.38 32.66
C ALA A 149 2.84 0.70 32.98
N ALA A 150 3.76 0.20 32.16
CA ALA A 150 5.20 0.38 32.31
C ALA A 150 5.86 0.71 30.96
N PRO A 151 5.78 1.98 30.49
CA PRO A 151 6.31 2.39 29.20
C PRO A 151 7.83 2.18 29.12
N GLY A 152 8.29 1.48 28.09
CA GLY A 152 9.72 1.26 27.85
C GLY A 152 10.34 0.08 28.59
N GLU A 153 9.59 -0.61 29.45
CA GLU A 153 10.10 -1.75 30.22
C GLU A 153 9.95 -3.08 29.46
N LYS A 154 8.84 -3.81 29.69
CA LYS A 154 8.67 -5.19 29.22
C LYS A 154 8.64 -5.31 27.69
N TYR A 155 8.14 -4.29 27.00
CA TYR A 155 8.04 -4.26 25.54
C TYR A 155 8.49 -2.90 25.01
N ASN A 156 9.64 -2.89 24.34
CA ASN A 156 10.13 -1.75 23.60
C ASN A 156 11.00 -2.23 22.41
N PRO A 157 10.58 -2.01 21.15
CA PRO A 157 9.34 -1.36 20.72
C PRO A 157 8.11 -2.26 20.82
N LEU A 158 6.93 -1.66 20.92
CA LEU A 158 5.66 -2.33 20.65
C LEU A 158 5.27 -2.15 19.18
N PHE A 159 5.11 -3.26 18.46
CA PHE A 159 4.71 -3.25 17.06
C PHE A 159 3.37 -3.98 16.85
N VAL A 160 2.35 -3.25 16.37
CA VAL A 160 1.01 -3.79 16.13
C VAL A 160 0.71 -3.79 14.63
N TYR A 161 0.45 -4.97 14.06
CA TYR A 161 0.15 -5.15 12.64
C TYR A 161 -1.17 -5.91 12.44
N SER A 162 -1.95 -5.48 11.44
CA SER A 162 -3.19 -6.14 11.02
C SER A 162 -3.74 -5.54 9.72
N ASN A 163 -4.77 -6.15 9.14
CA ASN A 163 -5.55 -5.56 8.04
C ASN A 163 -6.29 -4.27 8.45
N VAL A 164 -6.78 -3.52 7.46
CA VAL A 164 -7.48 -2.23 7.69
C VAL A 164 -8.76 -2.46 8.52
N GLY A 165 -9.03 -1.57 9.47
CA GLY A 165 -10.27 -1.60 10.27
C GLY A 165 -10.22 -2.45 11.55
N LEU A 166 -9.10 -3.14 11.83
CA LEU A 166 -8.96 -4.03 12.98
C LEU A 166 -8.37 -3.33 14.23
N GLY A 167 -8.68 -2.05 14.45
CA GLY A 167 -8.40 -1.41 15.75
C GLY A 167 -6.97 -0.89 16.01
N LYS A 168 -6.02 -0.95 15.05
CA LYS A 168 -4.64 -0.43 15.27
C LYS A 168 -4.58 1.00 15.82
N THR A 169 -5.35 1.92 15.20
CA THR A 169 -5.41 3.31 15.64
C THR A 169 -6.00 3.45 17.03
N HIS A 170 -7.02 2.65 17.34
CA HIS A 170 -7.65 2.63 18.67
C HIS A 170 -6.67 2.14 19.72
N LEU A 171 -6.00 1.01 19.49
CA LEU A 171 -5.03 0.46 20.43
C LEU A 171 -3.85 1.41 20.68
N LEU A 172 -3.31 2.02 19.62
CA LEU A 172 -2.18 2.94 19.75
C LEU A 172 -2.55 4.23 20.49
N GLN A 173 -3.67 4.87 20.13
CA GLN A 173 -4.14 6.06 20.85
C GLN A 173 -4.62 5.74 22.27
N GLY A 174 -5.25 4.57 22.46
CA GLY A 174 -5.67 4.09 23.78
C GLY A 174 -4.49 3.87 24.71
N THR A 175 -3.38 3.32 24.19
CA THR A 175 -2.12 3.19 24.94
C THR A 175 -1.61 4.56 25.38
N ALA A 176 -1.56 5.53 24.46
CA ALA A 176 -1.14 6.90 24.75
C ALA A 176 -2.04 7.61 25.79
N ASN A 177 -3.37 7.52 25.62
CA ASN A 177 -4.34 8.07 26.56
C ASN A 177 -4.21 7.45 27.94
N GLU A 178 -4.00 6.14 28.02
CA GLU A 178 -3.84 5.42 29.29
C GLU A 178 -2.53 5.79 30.00
N ILE A 179 -1.44 6.04 29.25
CA ILE A 179 -0.19 6.58 29.81
C ILE A 179 -0.42 7.94 30.46
N LEU A 180 -1.09 8.86 29.75
CA LEU A 180 -1.39 10.21 30.25
C LEU A 180 -2.40 10.21 31.41
N LYS A 181 -3.32 9.24 31.43
CA LYS A 181 -4.27 9.04 32.54
C LYS A 181 -3.56 8.62 33.82
N ARG A 182 -2.50 7.83 33.73
CA ARG A 182 -1.68 7.40 34.86
C ARG A 182 -0.71 8.49 35.33
N ASP A 183 -0.11 9.19 34.38
CA ASP A 183 0.85 10.26 34.65
C ASP A 183 0.68 11.38 33.62
N SER A 184 0.02 12.45 34.04
CA SER A 184 -0.26 13.62 33.20
C SER A 184 1.00 14.43 32.84
N ASN A 185 2.12 14.18 33.53
CA ASN A 185 3.38 14.88 33.28
C ASN A 185 4.23 14.19 32.21
N LYS A 186 3.85 12.99 31.74
CA LYS A 186 4.59 12.31 30.68
C LYS A 186 4.41 13.02 29.34
N LEU A 187 5.51 13.20 28.63
CA LEU A 187 5.49 13.65 27.24
C LEU A 187 5.10 12.49 26.32
N VAL A 188 4.00 12.64 25.59
CA VAL A 188 3.52 11.63 24.64
C VAL A 188 3.31 12.25 23.26
N ALA A 189 4.05 11.74 22.28
CA ALA A 189 3.94 12.15 20.88
C ALA A 189 3.18 11.10 20.05
N TYR A 190 2.10 11.53 19.40
CA TYR A 190 1.34 10.71 18.46
C TYR A 190 1.46 11.28 17.04
N VAL A 191 2.21 10.57 16.20
CA VAL A 191 2.52 11.01 14.83
C VAL A 191 2.22 9.90 13.83
N THR A 192 1.83 10.29 12.63
CA THR A 192 1.72 9.36 11.49
C THR A 192 3.03 9.35 10.72
N SER A 193 3.45 8.19 10.18
CA SER A 193 4.67 8.09 9.38
C SER A 193 4.74 9.11 8.23
N GLU A 194 3.61 9.46 7.62
CA GLU A 194 3.54 10.52 6.60
C GLU A 194 3.91 11.90 7.16
N THR A 195 3.31 12.31 8.29
CA THR A 195 3.67 13.57 8.98
C THR A 195 5.15 13.57 9.35
N PHE A 196 5.64 12.48 9.97
CA PHE A 196 7.04 12.34 10.35
C PHE A 196 7.99 12.48 9.14
N CYS A 197 7.72 11.77 8.04
CA CYS A 197 8.51 11.89 6.81
C CYS A 197 8.46 13.31 6.24
N ASN A 198 7.30 13.96 6.23
CA ASN A 198 7.15 15.32 5.73
C ASN A 198 7.92 16.33 6.59
N GLU A 199 7.85 16.21 7.92
CA GLU A 199 8.61 17.03 8.86
C GLU A 199 10.12 16.80 8.69
N TYR A 200 10.54 15.55 8.57
CA TYR A 200 11.94 15.21 8.31
C TYR A 200 12.46 15.79 7.00
N ILE A 201 11.69 15.72 5.91
CA ILE A 201 12.08 16.34 4.64
C ILE A 201 12.15 17.87 4.77
N ARG A 202 11.22 18.48 5.53
CA ARG A 202 11.22 19.93 5.78
C ARG A 202 12.44 20.36 6.60
N SER A 203 12.78 19.64 7.67
CA SER A 203 13.92 19.96 8.55
C SER A 203 15.26 19.90 7.82
N LEU A 204 15.43 18.92 6.92
CA LEU A 204 16.59 18.84 6.04
C LEU A 204 16.71 20.06 5.11
N LYS A 205 15.58 20.55 4.56
CA LYS A 205 15.57 21.73 3.68
C LYS A 205 15.86 23.02 4.43
N THR A 206 15.47 23.13 5.70
CA THR A 206 15.62 24.34 6.51
C THR A 206 16.92 24.37 7.35
N ARG A 207 17.75 23.32 7.29
CA ARG A 207 18.97 23.15 8.13
C ARG A 207 18.73 23.29 9.63
N ARG A 208 17.49 23.05 10.09
CA ARG A 208 17.17 22.95 11.52
C ARG A 208 16.67 21.55 11.77
N VAL A 209 17.55 20.70 12.28
CA VAL A 209 17.18 19.42 12.86
C VAL A 209 16.94 19.70 14.34
N GLU A 210 15.70 19.96 14.70
CA GLU A 210 15.20 19.95 16.08
C GLU A 210 14.10 18.89 16.17
#